data_AF-A0A7X8ZL69-F1
#
_entry.id   AF-A0A7X8ZL69-F1
#
_cell.length_a   1.000
_cell.length_b   1.000
_cell.length_c   1.000
_cell.angle_alpha   90.00
_cell.angle_beta   90.00
_cell.angle_gamma   90.00
#
_symmetry.space_group_name_H-M   'P 1'
#
loop_
_entity.id
_entity.type
_entity.pdbx_description
1 polymer ?
#
loop_
_entity_poly.entity_id
_entity_poly.type
_entity_poly.pdbx_seq_one_letter_code
_entity_poly.pdbx_strand_id
1 'polypeptide(L)'
;MSSVRRVVVCGAGVVSPIGNSLAQAWENLLSGRSGIVPLSKFPCDEYRCRIAGEVKDFDITRYLDSKTANRLDPYCHYALAAADEALSQAGLLAEPITDLSRCGMLVASGIGGISTICQQQDILRVRGAGRVSPLTIPMLIADMASGYLAIKYGWTGPNFGLVSACASGLHAIGEAYWVIKRGDAEVMLAGGSEAALVPLGIAGFASMRALSTRNDDPEHASRPFDANRDGFVPAEGAGVLVLEELSHALARGAKPLAEIRGYGATCDAYHITAPCDDGAGAAAAMTAALRQAGLAASDIDYINAHGTSTPLNDLVETKAIKLAFAASARRVAISSTKAQTGHMLGAAGGFESAVCVRALQEGIIPGTMNYETPDP
;
A
#
# COMPACT_ATOMS: atom_id res chain seq x y z
N MET A 1 -28.00 20.97 -12.50
CA MET A 1 -26.58 20.89 -12.10
C MET A 1 -26.42 19.62 -11.29
N SER A 2 -25.70 18.63 -11.80
CA SER A 2 -25.39 17.40 -11.04
C SER A 2 -24.68 17.81 -9.75
N SER A 3 -25.21 17.43 -8.59
CA SER A 3 -24.55 17.68 -7.30
C SER A 3 -23.16 17.02 -7.32
N VAL A 4 -22.13 17.75 -6.90
CA VAL A 4 -20.77 17.20 -6.81
C VAL A 4 -20.79 15.97 -5.89
N ARG A 5 -20.57 14.77 -6.46
CA ARG A 5 -20.50 13.52 -5.70
C ARG A 5 -19.42 13.62 -4.64
N ARG A 6 -19.65 13.14 -3.42
CA ARG A 6 -18.63 13.07 -2.35
C ARG A 6 -18.22 11.61 -2.18
N VAL A 7 -16.95 11.38 -1.86
CA VAL A 7 -16.39 10.01 -1.78
C VAL A 7 -15.90 9.77 -0.37
N VAL A 8 -16.43 8.74 0.26
CA VAL A 8 -16.11 8.36 1.63
C VAL A 8 -15.47 7.00 1.68
N VAL A 9 -14.72 6.75 2.77
CA VAL A 9 -14.23 5.43 3.12
C VAL A 9 -15.26 4.78 4.05
N CYS A 10 -15.79 3.63 3.69
CA CYS A 10 -16.76 2.88 4.51
C CYS A 10 -16.16 1.64 5.18
N GLY A 11 -15.00 1.20 4.72
CA GLY A 11 -14.27 0.07 5.29
C GLY A 11 -12.80 0.11 4.90
N ALA A 12 -11.96 -0.50 5.73
CA ALA A 12 -10.53 -0.61 5.53
C ALA A 12 -10.06 -1.96 6.07
N GLY A 13 -9.14 -2.60 5.37
CA GLY A 13 -8.57 -3.87 5.77
C GLY A 13 -7.12 -3.98 5.34
N VAL A 14 -6.34 -4.74 6.11
CA VAL A 14 -4.89 -4.83 5.93
C VAL A 14 -4.35 -6.22 6.21
N VAL A 15 -3.22 -6.53 5.57
CA VAL A 15 -2.31 -7.61 5.93
C VAL A 15 -0.91 -7.01 5.95
N SER A 16 -0.16 -7.20 7.03
CA SER A 16 1.14 -6.54 7.19
C SER A 16 2.07 -7.31 8.13
N PRO A 17 3.37 -6.95 8.17
CA PRO A 17 4.32 -7.59 9.08
C PRO A 17 4.04 -7.38 10.57
N ILE A 18 3.15 -6.44 10.89
CA ILE A 18 2.75 -6.10 12.26
C ILE A 18 1.28 -6.47 12.55
N GLY A 19 0.61 -7.20 11.67
CA GLY A 19 -0.76 -7.66 11.91
C GLY A 19 -1.51 -8.03 10.63
N ASN A 20 -2.35 -9.06 10.76
CA ASN A 20 -3.22 -9.58 9.68
C ASN A 20 -4.66 -9.04 9.77
N SER A 21 -4.84 -7.95 10.52
CA SER A 21 -6.08 -7.17 10.61
C SER A 21 -5.74 -5.73 10.97
N LEU A 22 -6.62 -4.79 10.62
CA LEU A 22 -6.42 -3.37 10.89
C LEU A 22 -6.38 -3.08 12.39
N ALA A 23 -7.21 -3.77 13.18
CA ALA A 23 -7.19 -3.64 14.64
C ALA A 23 -5.84 -4.08 15.22
N GLN A 24 -5.33 -5.24 14.80
CA GLN A 24 -4.05 -5.74 15.29
C GLN A 24 -2.89 -4.87 14.81
N ALA A 25 -2.84 -4.52 13.53
CA ALA A 25 -1.80 -3.66 12.98
C ALA A 25 -1.76 -2.30 13.69
N TRP A 26 -2.92 -1.70 13.95
CA TRP A 26 -3.03 -0.43 14.68
C TRP A 26 -2.52 -0.54 16.12
N GLU A 27 -2.91 -1.58 16.86
CA GLU A 27 -2.39 -1.82 18.22
C GLU A 27 -0.87 -1.99 18.23
N ASN A 28 -0.32 -2.72 17.25
CA ASN A 28 1.13 -2.90 17.11
C ASN A 28 1.85 -1.59 16.74
N LEU A 29 1.26 -0.76 15.88
CA LEU A 29 1.77 0.57 15.55
C LEU A 29 1.90 1.42 16.81
N LEU A 30 0.82 1.56 17.58
CA LEU A 30 0.79 2.40 18.77
C LEU A 30 1.72 1.91 19.89
N SER A 31 1.97 0.60 19.99
CA SER A 31 2.90 0.05 20.96
C SER A 31 4.36 -0.01 20.49
N GLY A 32 4.67 0.52 19.29
CA GLY A 32 6.02 0.57 18.77
C GLY A 32 6.61 -0.79 18.36
N ARG A 33 5.78 -1.82 18.15
CA ARG A 33 6.25 -3.16 17.76
C ARG A 33 6.82 -3.13 16.33
N SER A 34 8.05 -3.61 16.17
CA SER A 34 8.69 -3.76 14.86
C SER A 34 8.23 -5.04 14.17
N GLY A 35 7.87 -4.93 12.90
CA GLY A 35 7.60 -6.08 12.02
C GLY A 35 8.85 -6.60 11.31
N ILE A 36 9.99 -5.93 11.49
CA ILE A 36 11.23 -6.23 10.77
C ILE A 36 11.99 -7.32 11.51
N VAL A 37 12.32 -8.40 10.79
CA VAL A 37 12.99 -9.58 11.32
C VAL A 37 14.05 -10.10 10.34
N PRO A 38 14.93 -11.01 10.78
CA PRO A 38 15.73 -11.79 9.84
C PRO A 38 14.84 -12.51 8.82
N LEU A 39 15.20 -12.40 7.54
CA LEU A 39 14.49 -13.00 6.42
C LEU A 39 14.55 -14.53 6.53
N SER A 40 13.38 -15.18 6.57
CA SER A 40 13.22 -16.61 6.83
C SER A 40 12.59 -17.39 5.68
N LYS A 41 11.97 -16.70 4.70
CA LYS A 41 11.28 -17.31 3.56
C LYS A 41 12.16 -18.16 2.64
N PHE A 42 13.46 -17.91 2.59
CA PHE A 42 14.42 -18.68 1.80
C PHE A 42 15.85 -18.50 2.34
N PRO A 43 16.79 -19.43 2.05
CA PRO A 43 18.19 -19.28 2.44
C PRO A 43 18.80 -18.00 1.84
N CYS A 44 19.30 -17.11 2.68
CA CYS A 44 19.78 -15.80 2.26
C CYS A 44 21.17 -15.43 2.80
N ASP A 45 21.98 -16.38 3.26
CA ASP A 45 23.29 -16.11 3.88
C ASP A 45 24.25 -15.31 2.98
N GLU A 46 24.19 -15.53 1.66
CA GLU A 46 25.01 -14.83 0.66
C GLU A 46 24.45 -13.45 0.24
N TYR A 47 23.28 -13.07 0.74
CA TYR A 47 22.62 -11.82 0.37
C TYR A 47 23.16 -10.67 1.21
N ARG A 48 23.24 -9.49 0.58
CA ARG A 48 23.65 -8.24 1.25
C ARG A 48 22.63 -7.80 2.30
N CYS A 49 21.35 -7.94 1.98
CA CYS A 49 20.23 -7.70 2.89
C CYS A 49 19.61 -9.06 3.24
N ARG A 50 19.47 -9.32 4.53
CA ARG A 50 18.96 -10.55 5.15
C ARG A 50 17.87 -10.24 6.17
N ILE A 51 17.22 -9.10 6.02
CA ILE A 51 16.16 -8.62 6.89
C ILE A 51 14.96 -8.19 6.05
N ALA A 52 13.75 -8.38 6.57
CA ALA A 52 12.53 -8.00 5.89
C ALA A 52 11.37 -7.84 6.87
N GLY A 53 10.33 -7.12 6.44
CA GLY A 53 9.00 -7.19 7.04
C GLY A 53 8.22 -8.33 6.41
N GLU A 54 8.27 -9.52 7.00
CA GLU A 54 7.49 -10.69 6.57
C GLU A 54 6.09 -10.68 7.18
N VAL A 55 5.06 -11.02 6.40
CA VAL A 55 3.73 -11.30 6.94
C VAL A 55 3.78 -12.63 7.71
N LYS A 56 3.43 -12.60 9.00
CA LYS A 56 3.51 -13.74 9.93
C LYS A 56 2.14 -14.37 10.16
N ASP A 57 2.12 -15.68 10.40
CA ASP A 57 0.92 -16.43 10.81
C ASP A 57 -0.31 -16.22 9.90
N PHE A 58 -0.08 -15.95 8.62
CA PHE A 58 -1.14 -15.76 7.64
C PHE A 58 -1.64 -17.11 7.11
N ASP A 59 -2.96 -17.30 7.20
CA ASP A 59 -3.62 -18.55 6.81
C ASP A 59 -4.65 -18.28 5.70
N ILE A 60 -4.23 -18.54 4.46
CA ILE A 60 -5.10 -18.39 3.27
C ILE A 60 -6.29 -19.35 3.28
N THR A 61 -6.24 -20.45 4.04
CA THR A 61 -7.32 -21.45 4.06
C THR A 61 -8.61 -20.94 4.69
N ARG A 62 -8.53 -19.83 5.44
CA ARG A 62 -9.68 -19.09 5.97
C ARG A 62 -10.52 -18.44 4.88
N TYR A 63 -9.92 -18.17 3.71
CA TYR A 63 -10.55 -17.42 2.63
C TYR A 63 -10.79 -18.24 1.37
N LEU A 64 -9.97 -19.27 1.14
CA LEU A 64 -9.97 -20.09 -0.07
C LEU A 64 -9.69 -21.56 0.25
N ASP A 65 -10.27 -22.46 -0.55
CA ASP A 65 -9.81 -23.84 -0.59
C ASP A 65 -8.41 -23.94 -1.21
N SER A 66 -7.66 -25.00 -0.87
CA SER A 66 -6.28 -25.17 -1.32
C SER A 66 -6.12 -25.20 -2.84
N LYS A 67 -7.11 -25.69 -3.59
CA LYS A 67 -7.04 -25.76 -5.05
C LYS A 67 -7.13 -24.37 -5.65
N THR A 68 -7.99 -23.51 -5.12
CA THR A 68 -8.11 -22.12 -5.57
C THR A 68 -6.91 -21.28 -5.12
N ALA A 69 -6.44 -21.44 -3.88
CA ALA A 69 -5.26 -20.73 -3.38
C ALA A 69 -4.01 -20.98 -4.24
N ASN A 70 -3.78 -22.23 -4.68
CA ASN A 70 -2.65 -22.60 -5.54
C ASN A 70 -2.73 -22.05 -6.98
N ARG A 71 -3.83 -21.39 -7.37
CA ARG A 71 -4.03 -20.78 -8.68
C ARG A 71 -3.83 -19.27 -8.67
N LEU A 72 -3.33 -18.75 -7.55
CA LEU A 72 -3.10 -17.34 -7.31
C LEU A 72 -1.69 -17.16 -6.74
N ASP A 73 -1.03 -16.08 -7.12
CA ASP A 73 0.23 -15.69 -6.50
C ASP A 73 -0.03 -15.15 -5.07
N PRO A 74 0.93 -15.29 -4.12
CA PRO A 74 0.76 -14.78 -2.76
C PRO A 74 0.30 -13.32 -2.64
N TYR A 75 0.66 -12.43 -3.57
CA TYR A 75 0.15 -11.04 -3.50
C TYR A 75 -1.38 -10.97 -3.67
N CYS A 76 -2.00 -11.88 -4.43
CA CYS A 76 -3.45 -11.98 -4.50
C CYS A 76 -4.07 -12.52 -3.21
N HIS A 77 -3.33 -13.33 -2.45
CA HIS A 77 -3.81 -13.87 -1.16
C HIS A 77 -3.94 -12.75 -0.13
N TYR A 78 -2.93 -11.89 -0.02
CA TYR A 78 -2.96 -10.73 0.88
C TYR A 78 -4.04 -9.73 0.47
N ALA A 79 -4.17 -9.45 -0.83
CA ALA A 79 -5.23 -8.60 -1.36
C ALA A 79 -6.62 -9.11 -0.97
N LEU A 80 -6.84 -10.42 -1.04
CA LEU A 80 -8.10 -11.04 -0.67
C LEU A 80 -8.43 -10.88 0.79
N ALA A 81 -7.50 -11.18 1.68
CA ALA A 81 -7.75 -11.06 3.12
C ALA A 81 -8.02 -9.61 3.54
N ALA A 82 -7.26 -8.65 2.99
CA ALA A 82 -7.48 -7.22 3.23
C ALA A 82 -8.83 -6.74 2.67
N ALA A 83 -9.22 -7.20 1.47
CA ALA A 83 -10.52 -6.87 0.90
C ALA A 83 -11.68 -7.45 1.70
N ASP A 84 -11.53 -8.68 2.21
CA ASP A 84 -12.55 -9.33 3.03
C ASP A 84 -12.77 -8.58 4.35
N GLU A 85 -11.70 -8.18 5.03
CA GLU A 85 -11.79 -7.31 6.22
C GLU A 85 -12.46 -5.97 5.89
N ALA A 86 -12.05 -5.31 4.79
CA ALA A 86 -12.60 -4.01 4.39
C ALA A 86 -14.10 -4.10 4.07
N LEU A 87 -14.52 -5.11 3.30
CA LEU A 87 -15.93 -5.35 2.96
C LEU A 87 -16.76 -5.72 4.18
N SER A 88 -16.21 -6.51 5.09
CA SER A 88 -16.86 -6.87 6.35
C SER A 88 -17.10 -5.63 7.20
N GLN A 89 -16.08 -4.76 7.37
CA GLN A 89 -16.21 -3.51 8.11
C GLN A 89 -17.23 -2.56 7.46
N ALA A 90 -17.29 -2.54 6.12
CA ALA A 90 -18.26 -1.74 5.37
C ALA A 90 -19.70 -2.31 5.43
N GLY A 91 -19.90 -3.51 5.97
CA GLY A 91 -21.19 -4.21 6.01
C GLY A 91 -21.62 -4.84 4.68
N LEU A 92 -20.76 -4.82 3.65
CA LEU A 92 -21.09 -5.25 2.29
C LEU A 92 -21.06 -6.77 2.10
N LEU A 93 -20.50 -7.52 3.06
CA LEU A 93 -20.62 -8.98 3.08
C LEU A 93 -21.96 -9.46 3.65
N ALA A 94 -22.54 -8.70 4.58
CA ALA A 94 -23.84 -9.02 5.21
C ALA A 94 -25.02 -8.50 4.38
N GLU A 95 -24.89 -7.29 3.83
CA GLU A 95 -25.89 -6.65 2.97
C GLU A 95 -25.23 -6.22 1.65
N PRO A 96 -25.10 -7.15 0.69
CA PRO A 96 -24.48 -6.87 -0.60
C PRO A 96 -25.29 -5.86 -1.41
N ILE A 97 -24.59 -5.11 -2.25
CA ILE A 97 -25.20 -4.15 -3.19
C ILE A 97 -25.93 -4.91 -4.29
N THR A 98 -27.13 -4.45 -4.63
CA THR A 98 -27.96 -5.07 -5.66
C THR A 98 -27.42 -4.82 -7.07
N ASP A 99 -26.99 -3.59 -7.39
CA ASP A 99 -26.44 -3.25 -8.70
C ASP A 99 -24.92 -3.44 -8.74
N LEU A 100 -24.50 -4.66 -9.03
CA LEU A 100 -23.08 -5.03 -9.10
C LEU A 100 -22.31 -4.35 -10.25
N SER A 101 -23.02 -3.77 -11.24
CA SER A 101 -22.38 -3.00 -12.32
C SER A 101 -21.85 -1.65 -11.86
N ARG A 102 -22.31 -1.20 -10.68
CA ARG A 102 -21.88 0.03 -10.01
C ARG A 102 -20.78 -0.21 -8.98
N CYS A 103 -20.30 -1.44 -8.87
CA CYS A 103 -19.29 -1.86 -7.92
C CYS A 103 -18.02 -2.25 -8.68
N GLY A 104 -16.91 -1.55 -8.45
CA GLY A 104 -15.64 -1.75 -9.18
C GLY A 104 -14.44 -2.06 -8.29
N MET A 105 -13.29 -2.31 -8.92
CA MET A 105 -12.06 -2.82 -8.30
C MET A 105 -10.82 -2.12 -8.87
N LEU A 106 -9.97 -1.59 -7.99
CA LEU A 106 -8.62 -1.11 -8.30
C LEU A 106 -7.67 -1.49 -7.15
N VAL A 107 -7.31 -2.77 -7.07
CA VAL A 107 -6.31 -3.27 -6.13
C VAL A 107 -5.01 -3.53 -6.89
N ALA A 108 -4.06 -2.62 -6.73
CA ALA A 108 -2.83 -2.57 -7.49
C ALA A 108 -1.70 -3.41 -6.89
N SER A 109 -0.67 -3.69 -7.69
CA SER A 109 0.58 -4.29 -7.25
C SER A 109 1.74 -3.64 -8.00
N GLY A 110 2.88 -3.45 -7.34
CA GLY A 110 4.05 -2.81 -7.95
C GLY A 110 4.78 -3.76 -8.90
N ILE A 111 4.88 -5.04 -8.53
CA ILE A 111 5.68 -6.04 -9.26
C ILE A 111 4.85 -7.26 -9.69
N GLY A 112 3.62 -7.38 -9.22
CA GLY A 112 2.72 -8.48 -9.55
C GLY A 112 3.21 -9.82 -8.99
N GLY A 113 2.92 -10.89 -9.71
CA GLY A 113 3.25 -12.26 -9.31
C GLY A 113 4.71 -12.64 -9.54
N ILE A 114 5.65 -11.90 -8.95
CA ILE A 114 7.08 -12.16 -9.09
C ILE A 114 7.47 -13.54 -8.57
N SER A 115 6.79 -14.05 -7.54
CA SER A 115 6.99 -15.42 -7.03
C SER A 115 6.66 -16.44 -8.11
N THR A 116 5.50 -16.30 -8.77
CA THR A 116 5.11 -17.12 -9.90
C THR A 116 6.12 -17.05 -11.03
N ILE A 117 6.59 -15.86 -11.41
CA ILE A 117 7.58 -15.69 -12.49
C ILE A 117 8.85 -16.48 -12.17
N CYS A 118 9.40 -16.33 -10.95
CA CYS A 118 10.61 -17.02 -10.55
C CYS A 118 10.44 -18.55 -10.62
N GLN A 119 9.35 -19.06 -10.06
CA GLN A 119 9.06 -20.50 -10.04
C GLN A 119 8.86 -21.07 -11.45
N GLN A 120 8.08 -20.39 -12.30
CA GLN A 120 7.79 -20.87 -13.65
C GLN A 120 9.01 -20.76 -14.57
N GLN A 121 9.88 -19.76 -14.36
CA GLN A 121 11.15 -19.65 -15.07
C GLN A 121 12.10 -20.81 -14.72
N ASP A 122 12.17 -21.20 -13.45
CA ASP A 122 12.97 -22.36 -13.06
C ASP A 122 12.41 -23.67 -13.63
N ILE A 123 11.09 -23.84 -13.63
CA ILE A 123 10.44 -24.99 -14.28
C ILE A 123 10.76 -25.01 -15.79
N LEU A 124 10.66 -23.88 -16.47
CA LEU A 124 10.98 -23.76 -17.89
C LEU A 124 12.43 -24.17 -18.16
N ARG A 125 13.38 -23.67 -17.36
CA ARG A 125 14.82 -23.96 -17.51
C ARG A 125 15.15 -25.43 -17.25
N VAL A 126 14.61 -26.00 -16.18
CA VAL A 126 15.00 -27.35 -15.71
C VAL A 126 14.20 -28.46 -16.38
N ARG A 127 12.92 -28.22 -16.68
CA ARG A 127 11.96 -29.24 -17.14
C ARG A 127 11.37 -28.98 -18.52
N GLY A 128 11.68 -27.83 -19.14
CA GLY A 128 11.24 -27.46 -20.48
C GLY A 128 9.82 -26.89 -20.54
N ALA A 129 9.50 -26.29 -21.70
CA ALA A 129 8.28 -25.50 -21.90
C ALA A 129 6.98 -26.28 -21.66
N GLY A 130 6.94 -27.58 -21.95
CA GLY A 130 5.77 -28.44 -21.74
C GLY A 130 5.37 -28.65 -20.26
N ARG A 131 6.17 -28.16 -19.31
CA ARG A 131 5.89 -28.25 -17.86
C ARG A 131 5.47 -26.93 -17.21
N VAL A 132 5.51 -25.83 -17.96
CA VAL A 132 5.06 -24.52 -17.49
C VAL A 132 3.55 -24.56 -17.23
N SER A 133 3.10 -23.95 -16.13
CA SER A 133 1.69 -23.93 -15.76
C SER A 133 0.87 -23.15 -16.79
N PRO A 134 -0.33 -23.63 -17.18
CA PRO A 134 -1.23 -22.85 -18.02
C PRO A 134 -1.75 -21.59 -17.31
N LEU A 135 -1.60 -21.51 -15.98
CA LEU A 135 -1.99 -20.36 -15.17
C LEU A 135 -0.86 -19.35 -14.96
N THR A 136 0.32 -19.56 -15.56
CA THR A 136 1.47 -18.65 -15.41
C THR A 136 1.09 -17.20 -15.74
N ILE A 137 0.36 -16.98 -16.84
CA ILE A 137 -0.01 -15.63 -17.25
C ILE A 137 -1.07 -15.00 -16.32
N PRO A 138 -2.18 -15.67 -15.99
CA PRO A 138 -3.08 -15.14 -14.98
C PRO A 138 -2.40 -14.85 -13.63
N MET A 139 -1.47 -15.70 -13.19
CA MET A 139 -0.83 -15.54 -11.89
C MET A 139 0.27 -14.46 -11.86
N LEU A 140 0.91 -14.11 -12.99
CA LEU A 140 1.96 -13.06 -12.99
C LEU A 140 1.42 -11.63 -13.04
N ILE A 141 0.36 -11.39 -13.82
CA ILE A 141 -0.03 -10.03 -14.19
C ILE A 141 -0.54 -9.24 -12.98
N ALA A 142 -0.17 -7.97 -12.88
CA ALA A 142 -0.38 -7.15 -11.68
C ALA A 142 -1.84 -6.74 -11.43
N ASP A 143 -2.71 -6.89 -12.44
CA ASP A 143 -4.15 -6.65 -12.34
C ASP A 143 -4.93 -7.85 -11.78
N MET A 144 -4.28 -9.01 -11.57
CA MET A 144 -4.96 -10.23 -11.14
C MET A 144 -5.59 -10.12 -9.74
N ALA A 145 -5.06 -9.29 -8.83
CA ALA A 145 -5.74 -9.01 -7.57
C ALA A 145 -7.14 -8.41 -7.82
N SER A 146 -7.25 -7.33 -8.59
CA SER A 146 -8.56 -6.75 -8.96
C SER A 146 -9.43 -7.75 -9.73
N GLY A 147 -8.85 -8.48 -10.69
CA GLY A 147 -9.56 -9.47 -11.50
C GLY A 147 -10.17 -10.59 -10.66
N TYR A 148 -9.39 -11.17 -9.75
CA TYR A 148 -9.84 -12.25 -8.89
C TYR A 148 -10.89 -11.79 -7.87
N LEU A 149 -10.73 -10.61 -7.27
CA LEU A 149 -11.72 -10.07 -6.33
C LEU A 149 -13.05 -9.79 -7.02
N ALA A 150 -13.04 -9.26 -8.24
CA ALA A 150 -14.26 -9.11 -9.03
C ALA A 150 -14.97 -10.45 -9.27
N ILE A 151 -14.21 -11.51 -9.61
CA ILE A 151 -14.78 -12.87 -9.77
C ILE A 151 -15.36 -13.37 -8.44
N LYS A 152 -14.64 -13.19 -7.33
CA LYS A 152 -15.07 -13.69 -6.01
C LYS A 152 -16.36 -13.01 -5.54
N TYR A 153 -16.46 -11.71 -5.68
CA TYR A 153 -17.59 -10.92 -5.17
C TYR A 153 -18.68 -10.64 -6.22
N GLY A 154 -18.46 -11.01 -7.48
CA GLY A 154 -19.41 -10.81 -8.57
C GLY A 154 -19.55 -9.37 -9.05
N TRP A 155 -18.60 -8.50 -8.70
CA TRP A 155 -18.63 -7.07 -9.06
C TRP A 155 -18.26 -6.88 -10.52
N THR A 156 -19.08 -6.15 -11.27
CA THR A 156 -18.97 -6.02 -12.74
C THR A 156 -18.77 -4.58 -13.21
N GLY A 157 -18.54 -3.64 -12.28
CA GLY A 157 -18.15 -2.28 -12.58
C GLY A 157 -16.68 -2.15 -13.03
N PRO A 158 -16.13 -0.92 -13.05
CA PRO A 158 -14.78 -0.65 -13.52
C PRO A 158 -13.71 -1.52 -12.84
N ASN A 159 -12.90 -2.22 -13.63
CA ASN A 159 -11.86 -3.13 -13.15
C ASN A 159 -10.64 -3.10 -14.09
N PHE A 160 -9.48 -2.71 -13.57
CA PHE A 160 -8.19 -2.74 -14.27
C PHE A 160 -7.01 -2.72 -13.28
N GLY A 161 -5.79 -2.93 -13.79
CA GLY A 161 -4.56 -2.80 -13.01
C GLY A 161 -3.91 -1.43 -13.18
N LEU A 162 -3.40 -0.88 -12.08
CA LEU A 162 -2.56 0.31 -12.08
C LEU A 162 -1.19 -0.07 -11.53
N VAL A 163 -0.12 0.31 -12.22
CA VAL A 163 1.26 0.04 -11.77
C VAL A 163 2.07 1.32 -11.83
N SER A 164 2.54 1.76 -10.66
CA SER A 164 3.40 2.94 -10.48
C SER A 164 4.39 2.74 -9.33
N ALA A 165 4.95 1.53 -9.25
CA ALA A 165 5.88 1.11 -8.20
C ALA A 165 5.33 1.38 -6.79
N CYS A 166 6.08 2.10 -5.95
CA CYS A 166 5.73 2.40 -4.56
C CYS A 166 4.42 3.20 -4.42
N ALA A 167 4.01 3.93 -5.47
CA ALA A 167 2.78 4.71 -5.48
C ALA A 167 1.54 3.91 -5.92
N SER A 168 1.71 2.67 -6.39
CA SER A 168 0.64 1.84 -6.98
C SER A 168 -0.65 1.84 -6.15
N GLY A 169 -0.59 1.49 -4.86
CA GLY A 169 -1.78 1.42 -4.02
C GLY A 169 -2.43 2.78 -3.76
N LEU A 170 -1.63 3.85 -3.63
CA LEU A 170 -2.15 5.20 -3.41
C LEU A 170 -2.80 5.78 -4.68
N HIS A 171 -2.16 5.59 -5.83
CA HIS A 171 -2.74 5.95 -7.13
C HIS A 171 -4.02 5.16 -7.42
N ALA A 172 -4.08 3.88 -7.04
CA ALA A 172 -5.30 3.09 -7.19
C ALA A 172 -6.48 3.65 -6.38
N ILE A 173 -6.22 4.10 -5.14
CA ILE A 173 -7.21 4.83 -4.31
C ILE A 173 -7.61 6.16 -4.96
N GLY A 174 -6.64 6.94 -5.45
CA GLY A 174 -6.89 8.22 -6.13
C GLY A 174 -7.71 8.08 -7.42
N GLU A 175 -7.42 7.07 -8.24
CA GLU A 175 -8.19 6.79 -9.45
C GLU A 175 -9.58 6.23 -9.15
N ALA A 176 -9.72 5.37 -8.13
CA ALA A 176 -11.03 4.90 -7.66
C ALA A 176 -11.90 6.05 -7.14
N TYR A 177 -11.30 7.01 -6.44
CA TYR A 177 -11.95 8.25 -6.06
C TYR A 177 -12.49 8.98 -7.31
N TRP A 178 -11.71 9.07 -8.40
CA TRP A 178 -12.17 9.71 -9.64
C TRP A 178 -13.26 8.92 -10.36
N VAL A 179 -13.20 7.59 -10.36
CA VAL A 179 -14.25 6.70 -10.90
C VAL A 179 -15.60 7.03 -10.24
N ILE A 180 -15.63 7.15 -8.92
CA ILE A 180 -16.87 7.50 -8.19
C ILE A 180 -17.26 8.95 -8.45
N LYS A 181 -16.30 9.89 -8.39
CA LYS A 181 -16.56 11.33 -8.61
C LYS A 181 -17.21 11.63 -9.95
N ARG A 182 -16.77 10.96 -11.03
CA ARG A 182 -17.34 11.14 -12.37
C ARG A 182 -18.59 10.30 -12.64
N GLY A 183 -18.97 9.45 -11.69
CA GLY A 183 -20.23 8.71 -11.72
C GLY A 183 -20.18 7.37 -12.42
N ASP A 184 -19.00 6.79 -12.63
CA ASP A 184 -18.85 5.48 -13.27
C ASP A 184 -19.11 4.32 -12.31
N ALA A 185 -18.93 4.55 -11.00
CA ALA A 185 -19.23 3.59 -9.93
C ALA A 185 -19.88 4.29 -8.73
N GLU A 186 -20.49 3.50 -7.85
CA GLU A 186 -20.96 3.91 -6.53
C GLU A 186 -20.05 3.37 -5.44
N VAL A 187 -19.48 2.18 -5.65
CA VAL A 187 -18.54 1.55 -4.73
C VAL A 187 -17.30 1.09 -5.47
N MET A 188 -16.14 1.31 -4.87
CA MET A 188 -14.86 0.81 -5.36
C MET A 188 -14.09 0.16 -4.21
N LEU A 189 -13.62 -1.06 -4.41
CA LEU A 189 -12.52 -1.58 -3.61
C LEU A 189 -11.21 -1.06 -4.21
N ALA A 190 -10.39 -0.38 -3.42
CA ALA A 190 -9.18 0.26 -3.91
C ALA A 190 -8.03 0.17 -2.92
N GLY A 191 -6.81 -0.03 -3.41
CA GLY A 191 -5.64 -0.14 -2.56
C GLY A 191 -4.49 -0.84 -3.27
N GLY A 192 -3.65 -1.55 -2.51
CA GLY A 192 -2.54 -2.29 -3.08
C GLY A 192 -2.15 -3.53 -2.29
N SER A 193 -1.44 -4.44 -2.97
CA SER A 193 -0.90 -5.66 -2.41
C SER A 193 0.45 -6.01 -3.06
N GLU A 194 1.36 -6.58 -2.28
CA GLU A 194 2.69 -6.95 -2.75
C GLU A 194 3.21 -8.17 -1.98
N ALA A 195 3.88 -9.09 -2.69
CA ALA A 195 4.57 -10.25 -2.13
C ALA A 195 5.95 -10.45 -2.78
N ALA A 196 6.79 -9.41 -2.71
CA ALA A 196 8.06 -9.35 -3.43
C ALA A 196 9.27 -9.91 -2.65
N LEU A 197 9.04 -10.52 -1.47
CA LEU A 197 10.07 -11.18 -0.67
C LEU A 197 10.45 -12.55 -1.27
N VAL A 198 11.07 -12.50 -2.44
CA VAL A 198 11.57 -13.64 -3.20
C VAL A 198 13.06 -13.43 -3.53
N PRO A 199 13.83 -14.51 -3.81
CA PRO A 199 15.26 -14.41 -4.13
C PRO A 199 15.61 -13.30 -5.12
N LEU A 200 14.91 -13.26 -6.26
CA LEU A 200 15.13 -12.26 -7.30
C LEU A 200 14.80 -10.83 -6.83
N GLY A 201 13.75 -10.66 -6.03
CA GLY A 201 13.34 -9.36 -5.50
C GLY A 201 14.40 -8.77 -4.58
N ILE A 202 14.85 -9.56 -3.58
CA ILE A 202 15.90 -9.11 -2.64
C ILE A 202 17.21 -8.84 -3.38
N ALA A 203 17.63 -9.75 -4.28
CA ALA A 203 18.86 -9.55 -5.07
C ALA A 203 18.78 -8.29 -5.95
N GLY A 204 17.65 -8.07 -6.62
CA GLY A 204 17.42 -6.91 -7.48
C GLY A 204 17.55 -5.59 -6.73
N PHE A 205 16.81 -5.41 -5.64
CA PHE A 205 16.89 -4.19 -4.84
C PHE A 205 18.26 -4.01 -4.14
N ALA A 206 18.86 -5.09 -3.65
CA ALA A 206 20.20 -5.04 -3.06
C ALA A 206 21.28 -4.62 -4.07
N SER A 207 21.16 -5.04 -5.34
CA SER A 207 22.09 -4.67 -6.40
C SER A 207 22.09 -3.17 -6.68
N MET A 208 20.92 -2.53 -6.52
CA MET A 208 20.75 -1.07 -6.64
C MET A 208 21.22 -0.31 -5.40
N ARG A 209 21.68 -1.01 -4.35
CA ARG A 209 22.02 -0.43 -3.03
C ARG A 209 20.87 0.35 -2.40
N ALA A 210 19.64 -0.08 -2.67
CA ALA A 210 18.43 0.58 -2.14
C ALA A 210 18.01 0.02 -0.76
N LEU A 211 18.46 -1.20 -0.43
CA LEU A 211 18.12 -1.89 0.82
C LEU A 211 19.08 -1.54 1.94
N SER A 212 18.55 -1.40 3.15
CA SER A 212 19.36 -1.41 4.38
C SER A 212 20.13 -2.72 4.50
N THR A 213 21.33 -2.64 5.08
CA THR A 213 22.19 -3.80 5.33
C THR A 213 22.51 -4.02 6.80
N ARG A 214 21.72 -3.40 7.70
CA ARG A 214 21.77 -3.56 9.15
C ARG A 214 21.22 -4.92 9.60
N ASN A 215 21.89 -5.98 9.16
CA ASN A 215 21.46 -7.35 9.36
C ASN A 215 21.60 -7.82 10.83
N ASP A 216 22.49 -7.17 11.58
CA ASP A 216 22.78 -7.40 12.99
C ASP A 216 21.75 -6.78 13.94
N ASP A 217 20.98 -5.80 13.45
CA ASP A 217 19.96 -5.11 14.24
C ASP A 217 18.70 -4.81 13.39
N PRO A 218 17.90 -5.85 13.07
CA PRO A 218 16.77 -5.74 12.16
C PRO A 218 15.69 -4.78 12.66
N GLU A 219 15.37 -4.82 13.96
CA GLU A 219 14.26 -4.05 14.54
C GLU A 219 14.48 -2.54 14.40
N HIS A 220 15.73 -2.08 14.38
CA HIS A 220 16.10 -0.68 14.20
C HIS A 220 16.57 -0.34 12.78
N ALA A 221 16.50 -1.26 11.80
CA ALA A 221 17.04 -1.02 10.46
C ALA A 221 16.25 0.04 9.68
N SER A 222 14.91 -0.01 9.73
CA SER A 222 14.07 1.04 9.15
C SER A 222 13.96 2.20 10.13
N ARG A 223 14.64 3.30 9.81
CA ARG A 223 14.75 4.50 10.65
C ARG A 223 14.51 5.76 9.82
N PRO A 224 13.27 5.98 9.34
CA PRO A 224 12.95 7.13 8.51
C PRO A 224 13.39 8.44 9.17
N PHE A 225 13.98 9.32 8.37
CA PHE A 225 14.49 10.64 8.75
C PHE A 225 15.69 10.64 9.73
N ASP A 226 16.12 9.49 10.26
CA ASP A 226 17.31 9.40 11.12
C ASP A 226 18.59 9.63 10.32
N ALA A 227 19.57 10.33 10.90
CA ALA A 227 20.84 10.62 10.26
C ALA A 227 21.64 9.36 9.85
N ASN A 228 21.39 8.22 10.52
CA ASN A 228 22.10 6.95 10.28
C ASN A 228 21.32 5.97 9.39
N ARG A 229 20.29 6.42 8.68
CA ARG A 229 19.54 5.60 7.72
C ARG A 229 20.40 5.21 6.52
N ASP A 230 20.31 3.96 6.07
CA ASP A 230 21.18 3.40 5.02
C ASP A 230 20.42 2.75 3.85
N GLY A 231 19.09 2.80 3.85
CA GLY A 231 18.25 2.18 2.84
C GLY A 231 16.90 1.76 3.40
N PHE A 232 15.98 1.36 2.52
CA PHE A 232 14.68 0.86 2.97
C PHE A 232 14.78 -0.61 3.38
N VAL A 233 13.88 -1.06 4.26
CA VAL A 233 13.72 -2.49 4.57
C VAL A 233 12.58 -3.05 3.73
N PRO A 234 12.78 -4.11 2.92
CA PRO A 234 11.74 -4.64 2.06
C PRO A 234 10.67 -5.35 2.89
N ALA A 235 9.41 -5.21 2.50
CA ALA A 235 8.29 -5.87 3.17
C ALA A 235 7.22 -6.31 2.16
N GLU A 236 6.24 -7.05 2.66
CA GLU A 236 5.08 -7.55 1.91
C GLU A 236 3.80 -7.33 2.71
N GLY A 237 2.66 -7.40 2.02
CA GLY A 237 1.35 -7.21 2.64
C GLY A 237 0.34 -6.61 1.68
N ALA A 238 -0.77 -6.13 2.24
CA ALA A 238 -1.84 -5.48 1.52
C ALA A 238 -2.52 -4.41 2.38
N GLY A 239 -3.10 -3.41 1.73
CA GLY A 239 -4.07 -2.52 2.34
C GLY A 239 -5.12 -2.12 1.31
N VAL A 240 -6.38 -2.29 1.68
CA VAL A 240 -7.52 -2.11 0.79
C VAL A 240 -8.60 -1.30 1.51
N LEU A 241 -9.20 -0.36 0.81
CA LEU A 241 -10.31 0.47 1.26
C LEU A 241 -11.57 0.18 0.46
N VAL A 242 -12.73 0.27 1.11
CA VAL A 242 -14.03 0.40 0.45
C VAL A 242 -14.32 1.89 0.32
N LEU A 243 -14.24 2.41 -0.90
CA LEU A 243 -14.65 3.76 -1.25
C LEU A 243 -16.09 3.75 -1.74
N GLU A 244 -16.87 4.74 -1.34
CA GLU A 244 -18.30 4.78 -1.65
C GLU A 244 -18.77 6.22 -1.89
N GLU A 245 -19.74 6.39 -2.78
CA GLU A 245 -20.44 7.67 -2.93
C GLU A 245 -21.24 7.98 -1.65
N LEU A 246 -21.10 9.18 -1.11
CA LEU A 246 -21.63 9.54 0.20
C LEU A 246 -23.15 9.31 0.31
N SER A 247 -23.92 9.72 -0.69
CA SER A 247 -25.39 9.58 -0.66
C SER A 247 -25.79 8.11 -0.69
N HIS A 248 -25.11 7.29 -1.49
CA HIS A 248 -25.26 5.84 -1.55
C HIS A 248 -24.91 5.19 -0.19
N ALA A 249 -23.77 5.54 0.41
CA ALA A 249 -23.37 5.08 1.75
C ALA A 249 -24.43 5.40 2.81
N LEU A 250 -24.91 6.64 2.84
CA LEU A 250 -25.92 7.07 3.80
C LEU A 250 -27.29 6.40 3.55
N ALA A 251 -27.68 6.18 2.29
CA ALA A 251 -28.94 5.55 1.94
C ALA A 251 -29.03 4.10 2.43
N ARG A 252 -27.92 3.36 2.43
CA ARG A 252 -27.84 2.01 3.01
C ARG A 252 -27.49 1.99 4.50
N GLY A 253 -27.47 3.14 5.18
CA GLY A 253 -27.20 3.23 6.62
C GLY A 253 -25.73 3.02 7.02
N ALA A 254 -24.79 3.08 6.06
CA ALA A 254 -23.38 2.98 6.36
C ALA A 254 -22.90 4.20 7.17
N LYS A 255 -21.86 3.99 7.99
CA LYS A 255 -21.19 5.05 8.73
C LYS A 255 -19.82 5.33 8.08
N PRO A 256 -19.67 6.42 7.31
CA PRO A 256 -18.38 6.82 6.78
C PRO A 256 -17.29 6.92 7.87
N LEU A 257 -16.13 6.34 7.61
CA LEU A 257 -14.95 6.41 8.48
C LEU A 257 -14.15 7.69 8.25
N ALA A 258 -14.08 8.13 6.99
CA ALA A 258 -13.40 9.35 6.55
C ALA A 258 -13.94 9.79 5.18
N GLU A 259 -13.61 11.02 4.76
CA GLU A 259 -13.87 11.52 3.40
C GLU A 259 -12.56 11.72 2.65
N ILE A 260 -12.47 11.23 1.41
CA ILE A 260 -11.35 11.54 0.52
C ILE A 260 -11.65 12.88 -0.15
N ARG A 261 -10.83 13.88 0.16
CA ARG A 261 -11.04 15.26 -0.29
C ARG A 261 -10.24 15.64 -1.52
N GLY A 262 -9.06 15.04 -1.72
CA GLY A 262 -8.21 15.35 -2.85
C GLY A 262 -7.17 14.29 -3.12
N TYR A 263 -6.65 14.31 -4.34
CA TYR A 263 -5.64 13.42 -4.88
C TYR A 263 -4.72 14.22 -5.81
N GLY A 264 -3.42 14.02 -5.69
CA GLY A 264 -2.42 14.67 -6.53
C GLY A 264 -1.41 13.65 -7.00
N ALA A 265 -1.11 13.69 -8.30
CA ALA A 265 -0.10 12.87 -8.94
C ALA A 265 0.71 13.73 -9.93
N THR A 266 2.02 13.56 -9.90
CA THR A 266 2.99 14.29 -10.72
C THR A 266 4.12 13.35 -11.13
N CYS A 267 5.01 13.83 -12.00
CA CYS A 267 6.20 13.10 -12.41
C CYS A 267 7.40 14.04 -12.29
N ASP A 268 8.47 13.58 -11.66
CA ASP A 268 9.72 14.34 -11.52
C ASP A 268 10.38 14.59 -12.89
N ALA A 269 10.14 13.71 -13.88
CA ALA A 269 10.79 13.73 -15.19
C ALA A 269 12.34 13.87 -15.11
N TYR A 270 12.93 13.25 -14.08
CA TYR A 270 14.33 13.46 -13.69
C TYR A 270 15.19 12.20 -13.85
N HIS A 271 14.96 11.19 -13.01
CA HIS A 271 15.72 9.93 -13.03
C HIS A 271 14.78 8.74 -12.78
N ILE A 272 15.12 7.56 -13.29
CA ILE A 272 14.25 6.38 -13.22
C ILE A 272 14.05 5.84 -11.79
N THR A 273 15.00 6.09 -10.88
CA THR A 273 14.97 5.60 -9.48
C THR A 273 15.36 6.65 -8.43
N ALA A 274 15.96 7.77 -8.84
CA ALA A 274 16.40 8.79 -7.89
C ALA A 274 15.37 9.93 -7.91
N PRO A 275 14.90 10.41 -6.75
CA PRO A 275 13.98 11.53 -6.72
C PRO A 275 14.69 12.82 -7.14
N CYS A 276 13.95 13.82 -7.62
CA CYS A 276 14.52 15.13 -7.92
C CYS A 276 15.01 15.81 -6.62
N ASP A 277 16.26 16.28 -6.61
CA ASP A 277 16.95 16.75 -5.40
C ASP A 277 16.28 17.93 -4.68
N ASP A 278 15.47 18.71 -5.41
CA ASP A 278 14.75 19.88 -4.89
C ASP A 278 13.38 19.53 -4.28
N GLY A 279 12.85 18.32 -4.50
CA GLY A 279 11.53 17.90 -4.04
C GLY A 279 10.35 18.58 -4.73
N ALA A 280 10.56 19.25 -5.88
CA ALA A 280 9.53 20.01 -6.55
C ALA A 280 8.35 19.14 -7.03
N GLY A 281 8.63 17.93 -7.52
CA GLY A 281 7.58 17.00 -7.97
C GLY A 281 6.68 16.56 -6.81
N ALA A 282 7.25 16.05 -5.72
CA ALA A 282 6.47 15.70 -4.53
C ALA A 282 5.71 16.89 -3.92
N ALA A 283 6.31 18.09 -3.91
CA ALA A 283 5.64 19.31 -3.47
C ALA A 283 4.44 19.66 -4.36
N ALA A 284 4.58 19.50 -5.68
CA ALA A 284 3.51 19.72 -6.64
C ALA A 284 2.37 18.69 -6.48
N ALA A 285 2.68 17.42 -6.18
CA ALA A 285 1.67 16.41 -5.88
C ALA A 285 0.86 16.79 -4.62
N MET A 286 1.53 17.13 -3.52
CA MET A 286 0.86 17.59 -2.28
C MET A 286 0.01 18.84 -2.53
N THR A 287 0.55 19.82 -3.26
CA THR A 287 -0.17 21.05 -3.61
C THR A 287 -1.39 20.78 -4.49
N ALA A 288 -1.29 19.85 -5.44
CA ALA A 288 -2.41 19.45 -6.28
C ALA A 288 -3.52 18.78 -5.47
N ALA A 289 -3.17 17.91 -4.52
CA ALA A 289 -4.12 17.28 -3.61
C ALA A 289 -4.83 18.31 -2.71
N LEU A 290 -4.09 19.26 -2.12
CA LEU A 290 -4.63 20.37 -1.32
C LEU A 290 -5.58 21.25 -2.12
N ARG A 291 -5.15 21.67 -3.32
CA ARG A 291 -5.97 22.47 -4.23
C ARG A 291 -7.28 21.76 -4.58
N GLN A 292 -7.21 20.47 -4.86
CA GLN A 292 -8.41 19.69 -5.15
C GLN A 292 -9.34 19.58 -3.93
N ALA A 293 -8.76 19.40 -2.74
CA ALA A 293 -9.50 19.34 -1.49
C ALA A 293 -10.17 20.66 -1.11
N GLY A 294 -9.71 21.77 -1.70
CA GLY A 294 -10.10 23.13 -1.31
C GLY A 294 -9.58 23.46 0.09
N LEU A 295 -8.43 22.91 0.47
CA LEU A 295 -7.79 23.08 1.79
C LEU A 295 -6.49 23.84 1.65
N ALA A 296 -6.18 24.67 2.64
CA ALA A 296 -4.86 25.25 2.81
C ALA A 296 -3.94 24.25 3.51
N ALA A 297 -2.62 24.40 3.33
CA ALA A 297 -1.64 23.60 4.06
C ALA A 297 -1.72 23.77 5.59
N SER A 298 -2.32 24.87 6.07
CA SER A 298 -2.59 25.10 7.50
C SER A 298 -3.71 24.25 8.06
N ASP A 299 -4.53 23.62 7.21
CA ASP A 299 -5.69 22.82 7.60
C ASP A 299 -5.33 21.34 7.75
N ILE A 300 -4.07 20.98 7.53
CA ILE A 300 -3.58 19.60 7.62
C ILE A 300 -2.88 19.42 8.96
N ASP A 301 -3.41 18.49 9.76
CA ASP A 301 -2.87 18.17 11.08
C ASP A 301 -1.74 17.14 11.01
N TYR A 302 -1.83 16.19 10.08
CA TYR A 302 -0.97 15.02 10.02
C TYR A 302 -0.62 14.61 8.58
N ILE A 303 0.65 14.24 8.37
CA ILE A 303 1.16 13.59 7.16
C ILE A 303 1.74 12.23 7.57
N ASN A 304 1.14 11.15 7.06
CA ASN A 304 1.83 9.87 6.99
C ASN A 304 2.77 9.91 5.77
N ALA A 305 4.06 10.03 6.02
CA ALA A 305 5.06 10.25 4.99
C ALA A 305 5.38 8.98 4.21
N HIS A 306 5.92 9.15 3.00
CA HIS A 306 6.54 8.06 2.28
C HIS A 306 7.74 7.51 3.06
N GLY A 307 8.59 8.37 3.65
CA GLY A 307 9.57 8.07 4.69
C GLY A 307 10.19 6.67 4.60
N THR A 308 10.94 6.41 3.53
CA THR A 308 11.44 5.07 3.20
C THR A 308 12.70 4.68 3.96
N SER A 309 13.28 5.54 4.79
CA SER A 309 14.57 5.30 5.43
C SER A 309 15.74 5.28 4.43
N THR A 310 15.57 5.88 3.25
CA THR A 310 16.66 6.08 2.29
C THR A 310 17.25 7.49 2.43
N PRO A 311 18.58 7.67 2.23
CA PRO A 311 19.20 8.99 2.34
C PRO A 311 18.53 10.05 1.46
N LEU A 312 18.25 9.70 0.20
CA LEU A 312 17.67 10.61 -0.80
C LEU A 312 16.20 10.92 -0.51
N ASN A 313 15.35 9.89 -0.32
CA ASN A 313 13.91 10.11 -0.16
C ASN A 313 13.60 11.02 1.02
N ASP A 314 14.10 10.69 2.20
CA ASP A 314 13.65 11.34 3.43
C ASP A 314 14.10 12.82 3.47
N LEU A 315 15.25 13.11 2.86
CA LEU A 315 15.73 14.47 2.63
C LEU A 315 14.83 15.21 1.62
N VAL A 316 14.58 14.60 0.46
CA VAL A 316 13.80 15.23 -0.61
C VAL A 316 12.34 15.42 -0.21
N GLU A 317 11.74 14.47 0.48
CA GLU A 317 10.39 14.55 1.02
C GLU A 317 10.28 15.66 2.08
N THR A 318 11.28 15.79 2.95
CA THR A 318 11.34 16.91 3.91
C THR A 318 11.40 18.26 3.18
N LYS A 319 12.17 18.39 2.10
CA LYS A 319 12.19 19.60 1.27
C LYS A 319 10.83 19.84 0.61
N ALA A 320 10.22 18.80 0.07
CA ALA A 320 8.92 18.86 -0.59
C ALA A 320 7.81 19.34 0.37
N ILE A 321 7.80 18.83 1.62
CA ILE A 321 6.86 19.27 2.65
C ILE A 321 7.10 20.74 2.99
N LYS A 322 8.36 21.16 3.17
CA LYS A 322 8.71 22.58 3.39
C LYS A 322 8.23 23.48 2.24
N LEU A 323 8.37 23.03 0.99
CA LEU A 323 7.92 23.76 -0.19
C LEU A 323 6.39 23.86 -0.27
N ALA A 324 5.67 22.75 -0.10
CA ALA A 324 4.21 22.70 -0.23
C ALA A 324 3.48 23.34 0.97
N PHE A 325 4.04 23.22 2.19
CA PHE A 325 3.40 23.67 3.42
C PHE A 325 3.93 25.01 3.93
N ALA A 326 5.06 25.50 3.40
CA ALA A 326 5.68 26.76 3.80
C ALA A 326 5.77 26.91 5.34
N ALA A 327 5.21 27.98 5.91
CA ALA A 327 5.20 28.20 7.36
C ALA A 327 4.47 27.11 8.16
N SER A 328 3.52 26.39 7.55
CA SER A 328 2.81 25.27 8.19
C SER A 328 3.65 24.00 8.32
N ALA A 329 4.76 23.88 7.59
CA ALA A 329 5.63 22.70 7.63
C ALA A 329 6.23 22.43 9.03
N ARG A 330 6.32 23.47 9.88
CA ARG A 330 6.79 23.33 11.27
C ARG A 330 5.69 22.98 12.27
N ARG A 331 4.43 22.99 11.85
CA ARG A 331 3.25 22.76 12.71
C ARG A 331 2.58 21.42 12.44
N VAL A 332 2.60 20.97 11.18
CA VAL A 332 2.02 19.67 10.79
C VAL A 332 2.80 18.54 11.44
N ALA A 333 2.10 17.57 12.03
CA ALA A 333 2.72 16.35 12.55
C ALA A 333 3.09 15.44 11.38
N ILE A 334 4.24 14.80 11.45
CA ILE A 334 4.75 13.93 10.40
C ILE A 334 5.26 12.65 11.06
N SER A 335 4.88 11.50 10.53
CA SER A 335 5.54 10.25 10.86
C SER A 335 5.63 9.32 9.66
N SER A 336 6.43 8.27 9.78
CA SER A 336 6.47 7.18 8.80
C SER A 336 6.25 5.84 9.49
N THR A 337 5.12 5.20 9.18
CA THR A 337 4.82 3.85 9.68
C THR A 337 5.74 2.77 9.09
N LYS A 338 6.51 3.08 8.04
CA LYS A 338 7.52 2.18 7.47
C LYS A 338 8.66 1.88 8.45
N ALA A 339 8.82 2.69 9.49
CA ALA A 339 9.73 2.37 10.60
C ALA A 339 9.42 1.00 11.23
N GLN A 340 8.14 0.63 11.29
CA GLN A 340 7.68 -0.63 11.89
C GLN A 340 7.32 -1.69 10.85
N THR A 341 6.68 -1.29 9.75
CA THR A 341 6.23 -2.26 8.72
C THR A 341 7.33 -2.65 7.75
N GLY A 342 8.39 -1.85 7.61
CA GLY A 342 9.19 -1.82 6.39
C GLY A 342 8.39 -1.28 5.20
N HIS A 343 8.98 -1.35 4.01
CA HIS A 343 8.40 -0.83 2.78
C HIS A 343 7.71 -1.94 1.98
N MET A 344 6.38 -1.97 2.02
CA MET A 344 5.55 -2.94 1.28
C MET A 344 5.34 -2.58 -0.21
N LEU A 345 6.27 -1.82 -0.80
CA LEU A 345 6.25 -1.41 -2.20
C LEU A 345 4.87 -0.93 -2.67
N GLY A 346 4.23 -1.60 -3.64
CA GLY A 346 2.93 -1.22 -4.18
C GLY A 346 1.77 -1.30 -3.19
N ALA A 347 1.91 -2.03 -2.08
CA ALA A 347 0.90 -2.11 -1.02
C ALA A 347 0.99 -0.96 0.00
N ALA A 348 2.13 -0.27 0.06
CA ALA A 348 2.42 0.71 1.11
C ALA A 348 1.33 1.80 1.19
N GLY A 349 0.98 2.42 0.06
CA GLY A 349 -0.04 3.46 0.02
C GLY A 349 -1.44 3.00 0.44
N GLY A 350 -1.79 1.72 0.22
CA GLY A 350 -3.06 1.16 0.68
C GLY A 350 -3.09 1.02 2.21
N PHE A 351 -2.04 0.44 2.78
CA PHE A 351 -1.90 0.28 4.23
C PHE A 351 -1.82 1.64 4.94
N GLU A 352 -1.00 2.55 4.44
CA GLU A 352 -0.78 3.88 5.00
C GLU A 352 -2.05 4.73 4.95
N SER A 353 -2.89 4.54 3.93
CA SER A 353 -4.22 5.18 3.87
C SER A 353 -5.17 4.62 4.94
N ALA A 354 -5.15 3.30 5.19
CA ALA A 354 -5.93 2.70 6.28
C ALA A 354 -5.48 3.20 7.66
N VAL A 355 -4.17 3.38 7.85
CA VAL A 355 -3.59 4.02 9.05
C VAL A 355 -4.10 5.45 9.21
N CYS A 356 -4.08 6.27 8.15
CA CYS A 356 -4.62 7.63 8.20
C CYS A 356 -6.11 7.66 8.56
N VAL A 357 -6.91 6.73 8.03
CA VAL A 357 -8.32 6.59 8.41
C VAL A 357 -8.43 6.27 9.90
N ARG A 358 -7.62 5.35 10.44
CA ARG A 358 -7.62 5.05 11.88
C ARG A 358 -7.17 6.22 12.75
N ALA A 359 -6.15 6.96 12.32
CA ALA A 359 -5.69 8.16 13.01
C ALA A 359 -6.81 9.20 13.14
N LEU A 360 -7.61 9.39 12.09
CA LEU A 360 -8.78 10.28 12.12
C LEU A 360 -9.88 9.78 13.07
N GLN A 361 -10.13 8.47 13.11
CA GLN A 361 -11.17 7.90 13.97
C GLN A 361 -10.82 7.96 15.46
N GLU A 362 -9.55 7.73 15.79
CA GLU A 362 -9.11 7.63 17.18
C GLU A 362 -8.52 8.94 17.71
N GLY A 363 -8.18 9.89 16.85
CA GLY A 363 -7.51 11.13 17.24
C GLY A 363 -6.09 10.88 17.77
N ILE A 364 -5.41 9.84 17.25
CA ILE A 364 -4.06 9.43 17.67
C ILE A 364 -3.17 9.35 16.43
N ILE A 365 -1.98 9.94 16.51
CA ILE A 365 -0.96 9.89 15.45
C ILE A 365 0.10 8.84 15.81
N PRO A 366 0.37 7.83 14.96
CA PRO A 366 1.44 6.88 15.20
C PRO A 366 2.82 7.56 15.11
N GLY A 367 3.79 7.09 15.88
CA GLY A 367 5.16 7.64 15.89
C GLY A 367 6.03 7.10 14.77
N THR A 368 7.15 7.78 14.49
CA THR A 368 8.25 7.24 13.70
C THR A 368 9.21 6.52 14.64
N MET A 369 9.16 5.18 14.68
CA MET A 369 10.11 4.40 15.47
C MET A 369 11.54 4.56 14.93
N ASN A 370 12.53 4.28 15.77
CA ASN A 370 13.97 4.28 15.43
C ASN A 370 14.55 5.64 15.00
N TYR A 371 13.81 6.74 15.18
CA TYR A 371 14.33 8.10 15.02
C TYR A 371 15.04 8.55 16.30
N GLU A 372 16.37 8.50 16.31
CA GLU A 372 17.20 8.75 17.50
C GLU A 372 18.16 9.92 17.30
N THR A 373 18.72 10.04 16.09
CA THR A 373 19.71 11.04 15.71
C THR A 373 19.13 11.98 14.66
N PRO A 374 18.86 13.25 15.00
CA PRO A 374 18.38 14.24 14.04
C PRO A 374 19.34 14.45 12.87
N ASP A 375 18.81 14.43 11.64
CA ASP A 375 19.52 14.83 10.42
C ASP A 375 19.40 16.37 10.23
N PRO A 376 20.52 17.13 10.09
CA PRO A 376 20.54 18.59 10.05
C PRO A 376 19.69 19.32 8.99
#